data_AF-A0A376DSK5-F1
#
_entry.id   AF-A0A376DSK5-F1
#
_cell.length_a   1.000
_cell.length_b   1.000
_cell.length_c   1.000
_cell.angle_alpha   90.00
_cell.angle_beta   90.00
_cell.angle_gamma   90.00
#
_symmetry.space_group_name_H-M   'P 1'
#
loop_
_entity.id
_entity.type
_entity.pdbx_description
1 polymer ?
#
loop_
_entity_poly.entity_id
_entity_poly.type
_entity_poly.pdbx_seq_one_letter_code
_entity_poly.pdbx_strand_id
1 'polypeptide(L)'
;METKFAQWPPFRSDLRKQFGYLSFNCTLINLDIIGIKLLKSGEVVAITYRGARKTGFIYEGGKLTDQQVFRAFTDVPLDYNELEKYEKEYLGRIEILAPPKDNYVFVNEQEIMKK
;
A
#
# COMPACT_ATOMS: atom_id res chain seq x y z
N MET A 1 -12.10 -43.79 -19.03
CA MET A 1 -11.56 -43.40 -17.71
C MET A 1 -11.46 -41.90 -17.68
N GLU A 2 -12.20 -41.25 -16.79
CA GLU A 2 -12.11 -39.81 -16.54
C GLU A 2 -10.78 -39.49 -15.87
N THR A 3 -9.95 -38.66 -16.49
CA THR A 3 -8.78 -38.05 -15.84
C THR A 3 -9.21 -36.73 -15.22
N LYS A 4 -9.54 -36.80 -13.92
CA LYS A 4 -9.57 -35.64 -13.02
C LYS A 4 -8.12 -35.16 -12.77
N PHE A 5 -7.94 -33.83 -12.79
CA PHE A 5 -6.72 -33.06 -12.44
C PHE A 5 -5.58 -33.13 -13.49
N ALA A 6 -5.02 -32.03 -14.00
CA ALA A 6 -4.83 -30.72 -13.39
C ALA A 6 -5.32 -29.57 -14.29
N GLN A 7 -5.96 -28.57 -13.67
CA GLN A 7 -6.32 -27.29 -14.29
C GLN A 7 -5.09 -26.44 -14.69
N TRP A 8 -3.89 -26.91 -14.36
CA TRP A 8 -2.60 -26.25 -14.54
C TRP A 8 -1.59 -27.23 -15.13
N PRO A 9 -0.69 -26.78 -16.02
CA PRO A 9 0.29 -27.67 -16.63
C PRO A 9 1.26 -28.21 -15.57
N PRO A 10 1.38 -29.54 -15.40
CA PRO A 10 2.16 -30.12 -14.31
C PRO A 10 3.68 -29.98 -14.52
N PHE A 11 4.13 -29.66 -15.74
CA PHE A 11 5.54 -29.55 -16.07
C PHE A 11 5.91 -28.18 -16.66
N ARG A 12 7.14 -27.71 -16.36
CA ARG A 12 7.68 -26.41 -16.80
C ARG A 12 7.69 -26.24 -18.32
N SER A 13 7.82 -27.32 -19.08
CA SER A 13 7.74 -27.33 -20.55
C SER A 13 6.36 -26.92 -21.07
N ASP A 14 5.31 -27.30 -20.34
CA ASP A 14 3.92 -27.14 -20.76
C ASP A 14 3.43 -25.71 -20.45
N LEU A 15 3.87 -25.14 -19.32
CA LEU A 15 3.70 -23.71 -18.99
C LEU A 15 4.30 -22.80 -20.09
N ARG A 16 5.50 -23.13 -20.60
CA ARG A 16 6.18 -22.34 -21.63
C ARG A 16 5.47 -22.39 -22.99
N LYS A 17 4.87 -23.53 -23.35
CA LYS A 17 4.08 -23.68 -24.58
C LYS A 17 2.77 -22.90 -24.51
N GLN A 18 2.12 -22.84 -23.35
CA GLN A 18 0.79 -22.26 -23.20
C GLN A 18 0.81 -20.75 -22.92
N PHE A 19 1.80 -20.25 -22.18
CA PHE A 19 1.86 -18.83 -21.75
C PHE A 19 3.14 -18.09 -22.19
N GLY A 20 4.06 -18.75 -22.90
CA GLY A 20 5.35 -18.16 -23.30
C GLY A 20 6.37 -18.11 -22.15
N TYR A 21 7.32 -17.17 -22.22
CA TYR A 21 8.26 -16.92 -21.11
C TYR A 21 7.58 -16.07 -20.02
N LEU A 22 7.13 -16.70 -18.94
CA LEU A 22 6.73 -15.99 -17.73
C LEU A 22 7.92 -15.85 -16.79
N SER A 23 8.32 -14.61 -16.52
CA SER A 23 9.28 -14.28 -15.46
C SER A 23 8.56 -13.51 -14.37
N PHE A 24 8.46 -14.09 -13.17
CA PHE A 24 8.02 -13.37 -11.99
C PHE A 24 9.24 -12.70 -11.37
N ASN A 25 9.36 -11.39 -11.56
CA ASN A 25 10.37 -10.60 -10.84
C ASN A 25 9.74 -10.08 -9.55
N CYS A 26 10.28 -10.53 -8.41
CA CYS A 26 10.05 -9.89 -7.12
C CYS A 26 11.18 -8.87 -6.91
N THR A 27 10.87 -7.59 -6.95
CA THR A 27 11.83 -6.52 -6.65
C THR A 27 11.47 -5.91 -5.32
N LEU A 28 12.38 -6.00 -4.34
CA LEU A 28 12.28 -5.26 -3.09
C LEU A 28 12.63 -3.80 -3.41
N ILE A 29 11.64 -2.91 -3.26
CA ILE A 29 11.78 -1.48 -3.54
C ILE A 29 11.52 -0.75 -2.22
N ASN A 30 12.42 0.18 -1.87
CA ASN A 30 12.18 1.09 -0.76
C ASN A 30 10.97 1.98 -1.10
N LEU A 31 9.95 1.91 -0.25
CA LEU A 31 8.77 2.76 -0.32
C LEU A 31 8.76 3.64 0.93
N ASP A 32 8.51 4.92 0.71
CA ASP A 32 8.19 5.85 1.79
C ASP A 32 6.71 5.64 2.14
N ILE A 33 6.43 5.42 3.42
CA ILE A 33 5.07 5.17 3.91
C ILE A 33 4.64 6.36 4.77
N ILE A 34 3.55 7.00 4.37
CA ILE A 34 2.99 8.17 5.05
C ILE A 34 1.58 7.85 5.50
N GLY A 35 1.32 7.97 6.80
CA GLY A 35 -0.04 7.81 7.33
C GLY A 35 -0.83 9.10 7.18
N ILE A 36 -2.01 9.03 6.57
CA ILE A 36 -2.97 10.14 6.57
C ILE A 36 -4.05 9.80 7.59
N LYS A 37 -3.97 10.43 8.75
CA LYS A 37 -4.92 10.23 9.84
C LYS A 37 -6.09 11.18 9.68
N LEU A 38 -7.29 10.62 9.55
CA LEU A 38 -8.53 11.39 9.49
C LEU A 38 -9.01 11.71 10.91
N LEU A 39 -8.93 12.98 11.31
CA LEU A 39 -9.18 13.37 12.71
C LEU A 39 -10.61 13.09 13.18
N LYS A 40 -11.59 13.13 12.26
CA LYS A 40 -13.01 12.86 12.60
C LYS A 40 -13.27 11.41 13.01
N SER A 41 -12.61 10.44 12.35
CA SER A 41 -12.83 9.01 12.58
C SER A 41 -11.72 8.35 13.38
N GLY A 42 -10.55 8.99 13.48
CA GLY A 42 -9.33 8.42 14.05
C GLY A 42 -8.66 7.37 13.15
N GLU A 43 -9.19 7.14 11.95
CA GLU A 43 -8.69 6.14 11.01
C GLU A 43 -7.46 6.64 10.26
N VAL A 44 -6.56 5.73 9.92
CA VAL A 44 -5.33 6.03 9.19
C VAL A 44 -5.34 5.30 7.87
N VAL A 45 -5.18 6.04 6.77
CA VAL A 45 -4.92 5.48 5.45
C VAL A 45 -3.43 5.69 5.16
N ALA A 46 -2.68 4.60 5.02
CA ALA A 46 -1.27 4.70 4.65
C ALA A 46 -1.15 4.92 3.15
N ILE A 47 -0.32 5.88 2.75
CA ILE A 47 -0.03 6.23 1.37
C ILE A 47 1.42 5.84 1.11
N THR A 48 1.65 5.15 0.00
CA THR A 48 3.00 4.75 -0.40
C THR A 48 3.52 5.69 -1.47
N TYR A 49 4.78 6.09 -1.31
CA TYR A 49 5.54 6.85 -2.28
C TYR A 49 6.79 6.08 -2.67
N ARG A 50 7.27 6.31 -3.90
CA ARG A 50 8.59 5.89 -4.36
C ARG A 50 9.36 7.14 -4.74
N GLY A 51 10.24 7.60 -3.84
CA GLY A 51 10.79 8.94 -3.93
C GLY A 51 9.66 9.97 -3.90
N ALA A 52 9.64 10.92 -4.83
CA ALA A 52 8.60 11.94 -4.86
C ALA A 52 7.22 11.44 -5.36
N ARG A 53 7.11 10.24 -5.94
CA ARG A 53 5.88 9.84 -6.66
C ARG A 53 4.97 8.94 -5.83
N LYS A 54 3.69 9.32 -5.68
CA LYS A 54 2.65 8.47 -5.06
C LYS A 54 2.43 7.20 -5.88
N THR A 55 2.40 6.05 -5.22
CA THR A 55 2.29 4.73 -5.85
C THR A 55 1.07 3.93 -5.43
N GLY A 56 0.52 4.16 -4.23
CA GLY A 56 -0.58 3.35 -3.73
C GLY A 56 -1.04 3.73 -2.33
N PHE A 57 -1.92 2.91 -1.77
CA PHE A 57 -2.42 3.05 -0.41
C PHE A 57 -2.64 1.69 0.25
N ILE A 58 -2.62 1.68 1.58
CA ILE A 58 -2.93 0.54 2.44
C ILE A 58 -3.91 1.02 3.50
N TYR A 59 -4.93 0.20 3.79
CA TYR A 59 -5.92 0.50 4.83
C TYR A 59 -6.33 -0.77 5.57
N GLU A 60 -6.24 -0.73 6.89
CA GLU A 60 -6.52 -1.88 7.78
C GLU A 60 -7.50 -1.56 8.91
N GLY A 61 -8.04 -0.34 8.99
CA GLY A 61 -8.82 0.10 10.16
C GLY A 61 -10.31 -0.29 10.17
N GLY A 62 -10.85 -0.76 9.05
CA GLY A 62 -12.19 -1.35 8.93
C GLY A 62 -13.42 -0.45 9.14
N LYS A 63 -13.26 0.82 9.57
CA LYS A 63 -14.39 1.76 9.74
C LYS A 63 -14.76 2.57 8.50
N LEU A 64 -13.83 2.74 7.57
CA LEU A 64 -14.03 3.46 6.31
C LEU A 64 -14.53 2.49 5.25
N THR A 65 -15.46 2.95 4.41
CA THR A 65 -15.83 2.24 3.18
C THR A 65 -14.73 2.35 2.13
N ASP A 66 -14.66 1.40 1.21
CA ASP A 66 -13.67 1.41 0.10
C ASP A 66 -13.67 2.72 -0.68
N GLN A 67 -14.85 3.31 -0.90
CA GLN A 67 -14.99 4.59 -1.60
C GLN A 67 -14.38 5.76 -0.80
N GLN A 68 -14.52 5.76 0.53
CA GLN A 68 -13.91 6.78 1.39
C GLN A 68 -12.39 6.62 1.45
N VAL A 69 -11.89 5.39 1.51
CA VAL A 69 -10.46 5.09 1.46
C VAL A 69 -9.87 5.53 0.13
N PHE A 70 -10.52 5.16 -0.97
CA PHE A 70 -10.09 5.54 -2.31
C PHE A 70 -10.09 7.07 -2.49
N ARG A 71 -11.11 7.76 -1.96
CA ARG A 71 -11.15 9.22 -1.98
C ARG A 71 -10.01 9.85 -1.18
N ALA A 72 -9.71 9.32 0.01
CA ALA A 72 -8.56 9.77 0.78
C ALA A 72 -7.25 9.58 -0.01
N PHE A 73 -7.08 8.44 -0.69
CA PHE A 73 -5.94 8.21 -1.57
C PHE A 73 -5.90 9.20 -2.74
N THR A 74 -7.02 9.50 -3.41
CA THR A 74 -7.05 10.43 -4.55
C THR A 74 -6.78 11.87 -4.16
N ASP A 75 -7.27 12.31 -2.99
CA ASP A 75 -7.17 13.68 -2.51
C ASP A 75 -5.73 14.03 -2.07
N VAL A 76 -4.96 13.04 -1.62
CA VAL A 76 -3.54 13.20 -1.26
C VAL A 76 -2.71 13.56 -2.51
N PRO A 77 -1.72 14.47 -2.43
CA PRO A 77 -0.91 14.87 -3.57
C PRO A 77 -0.19 13.73 -4.29
N LEU A 78 0.02 13.89 -5.60
CA LEU A 78 0.83 12.95 -6.38
C LEU A 78 2.32 13.09 -6.05
N ASP A 79 2.77 14.29 -5.69
CA ASP A 79 4.15 14.60 -5.31
C ASP A 79 4.29 14.63 -3.78
N TYR A 80 5.24 13.88 -3.24
CA TYR A 80 5.57 13.84 -1.82
C TYR A 80 5.91 15.23 -1.27
N ASN A 81 6.59 16.06 -2.07
CA ASN A 81 7.05 17.37 -1.63
C ASN A 81 5.89 18.37 -1.42
N GLU A 82 4.69 18.04 -1.90
CA GLU A 82 3.48 18.85 -1.72
C GLU A 82 2.71 18.50 -0.43
N LEU A 83 3.14 17.48 0.33
CA LEU A 83 2.45 17.03 1.54
C LEU A 83 2.35 18.13 2.61
N GLU A 84 3.37 18.97 2.77
CA GLU A 84 3.33 20.09 3.73
C GLU A 84 2.23 21.10 3.37
N LYS A 85 2.08 21.40 2.06
CA LYS A 85 1.03 22.29 1.58
C LYS A 85 -0.35 21.66 1.77
N TYR A 86 -0.47 20.37 1.46
CA TYR A 86 -1.70 19.61 1.64
C TYR A 86 -2.15 19.55 3.11
N GLU A 87 -1.23 19.34 4.06
CA GLU A 87 -1.56 19.37 5.49
C GLU A 87 -2.13 20.73 5.92
N LYS A 88 -1.54 21.83 5.42
CA LYS A 88 -2.03 23.19 5.67
C LYS A 88 -3.42 23.43 5.06
N GLU A 89 -3.66 22.95 3.84
CA GLU A 89 -4.95 23.09 3.16
C GLU A 89 -6.08 22.33 3.89
N TYR A 90 -5.75 21.21 4.53
CA TYR A 90 -6.70 20.36 5.26
C TYR A 90 -6.53 20.44 6.78
N LEU A 91 -5.98 21.55 7.28
CA LEU A 91 -5.72 21.77 8.70
C LEU A 91 -6.99 21.53 9.54
N GLY A 92 -6.85 20.76 10.61
CA GLY A 92 -7.96 20.39 11.50
C GLY A 92 -8.88 19.28 10.96
N ARG A 93 -8.60 18.75 9.76
CA ARG A 93 -9.31 17.57 9.21
C ARG A 93 -8.42 16.34 9.16
N ILE A 94 -7.13 16.54 8.89
CA ILE A 94 -6.15 15.48 8.79
C ILE A 94 -4.92 15.78 9.65
N GLU A 95 -4.13 14.74 9.88
CA GLU A 95 -2.78 14.80 10.46
C GLU A 95 -1.88 13.88 9.61
N ILE A 96 -0.73 14.39 9.18
CA ILE A 96 0.24 13.59 8.43
C ILE A 96 1.22 12.92 9.39
N LEU A 97 1.20 11.59 9.39
CA LEU A 97 2.10 10.74 10.15
C LEU A 97 3.26 10.33 9.23
N ALA A 98 4.34 11.08 9.26
CA ALA A 98 5.56 10.75 8.52
C ALA A 98 6.61 10.13 9.46
N PRO A 99 7.32 9.08 9.05
CA PRO A 99 8.47 8.60 9.80
C PRO A 99 9.57 9.68 9.82
N PRO A 100 10.43 9.70 10.85
CA PRO A 100 11.63 10.53 10.83
C PRO A 100 12.46 10.25 9.58
N LYS A 101 13.11 11.29 9.04
CA LYS A 101 14.04 11.11 7.91
C LYS A 101 15.12 10.09 8.29
N ASP A 102 15.48 9.25 7.32
CA ASP A 102 16.50 8.19 7.45
C ASP A 102 16.16 7.02 8.38
N ASN A 103 14.91 6.90 8.86
CA ASN A 103 14.45 5.74 9.61
C ASN A 103 13.78 4.70 8.71
N TYR A 104 14.24 3.46 8.79
CA TYR A 104 13.52 2.30 8.27
C TYR A 104 12.45 1.89 9.29
N VAL A 105 11.18 1.90 8.88
CA VAL A 105 10.08 1.34 9.68
C VAL A 105 9.96 -0.14 9.33
N PHE A 106 10.29 -1.00 10.27
CA PHE A 106 10.04 -2.44 10.17
C PHE A 106 8.75 -2.76 10.92
N VAL A 107 7.75 -3.28 10.21
CA VAL A 107 6.55 -3.83 10.85
C VAL A 107 6.90 -5.22 11.35
N ASN A 108 7.16 -5.34 12.65
CA ASN A 108 7.37 -6.64 13.29
C ASN A 108 6.04 -7.16 13.83
N GLU A 109 5.56 -8.30 13.34
CA GLU A 109 4.33 -8.96 13.80
C GLU A 109 4.37 -9.34 15.30
N GLN A 110 5.55 -9.38 15.93
CA GLN A 110 5.73 -9.75 17.33
C GLN A 110 5.51 -8.58 18.32
N GLU A 111 5.41 -7.33 17.86
CA GLU A 111 5.29 -6.13 18.71
C GLU A 111 3.84 -5.71 19.03
N ILE A 112 2.84 -6.56 18.78
CA ILE A 112 1.47 -6.29 19.26
C ILE A 112 1.39 -6.68 20.74
N MET A 113 1.79 -5.78 21.63
CA MET A 113 1.44 -5.91 23.05
C MET A 113 -0.07 -5.71 23.21
N LYS A 114 -0.80 -6.79 23.46
CA LYS A 114 -2.20 -6.73 23.89
C LYS A 114 -2.27 -5.88 25.16
N LYS A 115 -3.01 -4.76 25.09
CA LYS A 115 -3.46 -4.03 26.29
C LYS A 115 -4.61 -4.77 26.95
#